data_AF-A0A2V6H8U6-F1
#
_entry.id   AF-A0A2V6H8U6-F1
#
_cell.length_a   1.000
_cell.length_b   1.000
_cell.length_c   1.000
_cell.angle_alpha   90.00
_cell.angle_beta   90.00
_cell.angle_gamma   90.00
#
_symmetry.space_group_name_H-M   'P 1'
#
loop_
_entity.id
_entity.type
_entity.pdbx_description
1 polymer ?
#
loop_
_entity_poly.entity_id
_entity_poly.type
_entity_poly.pdbx_seq_one_letter_code
_entity_poly.pdbx_strand_id
1 'polypeptide(L)'
;EIPRTREAMQKSIANDSRIDIYVVIAKEQRRANALAQIQQLRDRGYRIDYPLTQTKVARQFQAAEDLGARIALLYGDEWPQVKIKNMATGEQELVPGEKLGDRVAELL
;
A
#
# COMPACT_ATOMS: atom_id res chain seq x y z
N GLU A 1 3.17 -19.41 -27.12
CA GLU A 1 3.96 -19.54 -25.89
C GLU A 1 4.02 -18.19 -25.17
N ILE A 2 3.71 -18.19 -23.87
CA ILE A 2 3.91 -17.20 -22.77
C ILE A 2 3.75 -15.67 -23.07
N PRO A 3 2.82 -14.97 -22.38
CA PRO A 3 2.48 -13.55 -22.61
C PRO A 3 3.28 -12.60 -21.70
N ARG A 4 4.00 -11.61 -22.27
CA ARG A 4 4.52 -10.45 -21.53
C ARG A 4 4.79 -9.28 -22.46
N THR A 5 3.87 -8.33 -22.57
CA THR A 5 4.23 -6.92 -22.78
C THR A 5 3.04 -6.01 -22.42
N ARG A 6 2.69 -5.94 -21.13
CA ARG A 6 1.89 -4.80 -20.59
C ARG A 6 2.83 -3.72 -20.04
N GLU A 7 3.90 -3.41 -20.78
CA GLU A 7 4.98 -2.53 -20.32
C GLU A 7 4.88 -1.09 -20.87
N ALA A 8 3.76 -0.70 -21.49
CA ALA A 8 3.62 0.60 -22.16
C ALA A 8 2.74 1.64 -21.44
N MET A 9 2.22 1.36 -20.24
CA MET A 9 1.31 2.30 -19.53
C MET A 9 1.60 2.38 -18.03
N GLN A 10 2.78 2.82 -17.63
CA GLN A 10 3.00 3.20 -16.22
C GLN A 10 3.94 4.40 -16.05
N LYS A 11 4.15 5.17 -17.11
CA LYS A 11 4.87 6.45 -17.10
C LYS A 11 3.91 7.61 -17.38
N SER A 12 2.96 7.89 -16.49
CA SER A 12 2.21 9.15 -16.61
C SER A 12 1.46 9.66 -15.39
N ILE A 13 1.46 9.00 -14.22
CA ILE A 13 0.90 9.63 -13.01
C ILE A 13 2.05 10.28 -12.23
N ALA A 14 2.67 11.25 -12.92
CA ALA A 14 3.57 12.17 -12.29
C ALA A 14 2.74 13.19 -11.48
N ASN A 15 2.99 13.19 -10.17
CA ASN A 15 3.22 14.41 -9.40
C ASN A 15 2.06 15.14 -8.67
N ASP A 16 0.88 14.55 -8.47
CA ASP A 16 -0.12 15.14 -7.52
C ASP A 16 -0.39 14.28 -6.26
N SER A 17 0.15 13.06 -6.21
CA SER A 17 0.06 12.19 -5.03
C SER A 17 0.70 12.86 -3.81
N ARG A 18 -0.10 13.25 -2.82
CA ARG A 18 0.42 13.82 -1.56
C ARG A 18 1.20 12.80 -0.74
N ILE A 19 0.84 11.52 -0.89
CA ILE A 19 1.45 10.40 -0.17
C ILE A 19 1.81 9.28 -1.15
N ASP A 20 2.87 8.55 -0.82
CA ASP A 20 3.30 7.40 -1.61
C ASP A 20 2.49 6.15 -1.24
N ILE A 21 2.25 5.97 0.07
CA ILE A 21 1.68 4.75 0.63
C ILE A 21 0.53 5.08 1.58
N TYR A 22 -0.59 4.37 1.45
CA TYR A 22 -1.65 4.39 2.45
C TYR A 22 -1.74 3.03 3.15
N VAL A 23 -1.78 3.01 4.47
CA VAL A 23 -1.89 1.76 5.24
C VAL A 23 -3.32 1.53 5.68
N VAL A 24 -3.92 0.45 5.16
CA VAL A 24 -5.27 0.00 5.49
C VAL A 24 -5.19 -1.05 6.60
N ILE A 25 -5.81 -0.76 7.74
CA ILE A 25 -5.84 -1.63 8.93
C ILE A 25 -7.24 -2.23 9.03
N ALA A 26 -7.40 -3.47 8.58
CA ALA A 26 -8.69 -4.17 8.58
C ALA A 26 -9.08 -4.71 9.96
N LYS A 27 -8.10 -5.00 10.82
CA LYS A 27 -8.30 -5.53 12.18
C LYS A 27 -7.45 -4.74 13.17
N GLU A 28 -8.05 -4.30 14.28
CA GLU A 28 -7.35 -3.48 15.27
C GLU A 28 -6.20 -4.21 15.96
N GLN A 29 -6.30 -5.53 16.16
CA GLN A 29 -5.20 -6.38 16.63
C GLN A 29 -3.94 -6.29 15.75
N ARG A 30 -4.08 -5.90 14.48
CA ARG A 30 -2.96 -5.71 13.55
C ARG A 30 -2.43 -4.28 13.54
N ARG A 31 -3.07 -3.33 14.24
CA ARG A 31 -2.66 -1.92 14.27
C ARG A 31 -1.23 -1.73 14.75
N ALA A 32 -0.84 -2.41 15.84
CA ALA A 32 0.54 -2.33 16.34
C ALA A 32 1.56 -2.84 15.31
N ASN A 33 1.26 -3.95 14.63
CA ASN A 33 2.09 -4.52 13.57
C ASN A 33 2.18 -3.59 12.35
N ALA A 34 1.05 -3.01 11.94
CA ALA A 34 1.00 -2.04 10.85
C ALA A 34 1.83 -0.78 11.17
N LEU A 35 1.71 -0.24 12.39
CA LEU A 35 2.49 0.91 12.84
C LEU A 35 3.99 0.62 12.85
N ALA A 36 4.42 -0.58 13.26
CA ALA A 36 5.82 -0.98 13.18
C ALA A 36 6.34 -0.97 11.73
N GLN A 37 5.55 -1.50 10.79
CA GLN A 37 5.91 -1.48 9.36
C GLN A 37 5.90 -0.07 8.77
N ILE A 38 4.93 0.78 9.16
CA ILE A 38 4.89 2.20 8.76
C ILE A 38 6.18 2.90 9.18
N GLN A 39 6.63 2.69 10.41
CA GLN A 39 7.87 3.29 10.90
C GLN A 39 9.08 2.85 10.09
N GLN A 40 9.20 1.54 9.78
CA GLN A 40 10.28 1.01 8.94
C GLN A 40 10.29 1.61 7.53
N LEU A 41 9.12 1.83 6.93
CA LEU A 41 9.00 2.42 5.61
C LEU A 41 9.23 3.94 5.63
N ARG A 42 8.81 4.65 6.70
CA ARG A 42 9.14 6.08 6.87
C ARG A 42 10.62 6.31 7.06
N ASP A 43 11.31 5.42 7.76
CA ASP A 43 12.77 5.48 7.93
C ASP A 43 13.50 5.43 6.58
N ARG A 44 12.90 4.74 5.58
CA ARG A 44 13.37 4.72 4.18
C ARG A 44 13.04 5.98 3.38
N GLY A 45 12.28 6.92 3.95
CA GLY A 45 11.92 8.20 3.33
C GLY A 45 10.57 8.24 2.59
N TYR A 46 9.75 7.20 2.68
CA TYR A 46 8.43 7.19 2.03
C TYR A 46 7.39 8.04 2.78
N ARG A 47 6.48 8.69 2.05
CA ARG A 47 5.35 9.42 2.63
C ARG A 47 4.18 8.48 2.85
N ILE A 48 3.84 8.25 4.12
CA ILE A 48 2.88 7.20 4.51
C ILE A 48 1.78 7.76 5.40
N ASP A 49 0.54 7.53 4.98
CA ASP A 49 -0.67 7.85 5.75
C ASP A 49 -1.40 6.59 6.19
N TYR A 50 -2.22 6.71 7.23
CA TYR A 50 -2.97 5.59 7.82
C TYR A 50 -4.15 6.11 8.63
N PRO A 51 -5.21 5.31 8.82
CA PRO A 51 -6.39 5.74 9.57
C PRO A 51 -6.06 5.91 11.05
N LEU A 52 -6.25 7.12 11.56
CA LEU A 52 -6.08 7.41 13.00
C LEU A 52 -7.16 6.74 13.87
N THR A 53 -8.33 6.45 13.31
CA THR A 53 -9.45 5.81 14.01
C THR A 53 -9.86 4.51 13.33
N GLN A 54 -10.47 3.60 14.08
CA GLN A 54 -11.01 2.38 13.50
C GLN A 54 -12.14 2.74 12.52
N THR A 55 -11.88 2.50 11.25
CA THR A 55 -12.82 2.77 10.15
C THR A 55 -13.00 1.53 9.29
N LYS A 56 -14.12 1.42 8.59
CA LYS A 56 -14.34 0.31 7.65
C LYS A 56 -13.26 0.36 6.56
N VAL A 57 -12.75 -0.82 6.17
CA VAL A 57 -11.75 -0.98 5.10
C VAL A 57 -12.13 -0.20 3.84
N ALA A 58 -13.41 -0.21 3.46
CA ALA A 58 -13.91 0.57 2.32
C ALA A 58 -13.65 2.08 2.45
N ARG A 59 -13.85 2.68 3.63
CA ARG A 59 -13.55 4.10 3.85
C ARG A 59 -12.06 4.40 3.88
N GLN A 60 -11.26 3.46 4.37
CA GLN A 60 -9.81 3.59 4.37
C GLN A 60 -9.26 3.57 2.93
N PHE A 61 -9.76 2.69 2.06
CA PHE A 61 -9.44 2.73 0.63
C PHE A 61 -9.90 4.02 -0.03
N GLN A 62 -11.11 4.50 0.29
CA GLN A 62 -11.56 5.78 -0.23
C GLN A 62 -10.65 6.95 0.20
N ALA A 63 -10.15 6.93 1.43
CA ALA A 63 -9.19 7.91 1.91
C ALA A 63 -7.84 7.78 1.20
N ALA A 64 -7.39 6.56 0.90
CA ALA A 64 -6.19 6.34 0.08
C ALA A 64 -6.33 6.96 -1.31
N GLU A 65 -7.50 6.81 -1.95
CA GLU A 65 -7.81 7.42 -3.25
C GLU A 65 -7.85 8.96 -3.16
N ASP A 66 -8.53 9.51 -2.14
CA ASP A 66 -8.67 10.96 -1.93
C ASP A 66 -7.32 11.65 -1.64
N LEU A 67 -6.45 10.98 -0.88
CA LEU A 67 -5.08 11.43 -0.63
C LEU A 67 -4.14 11.22 -1.82
N GLY A 68 -4.60 10.51 -2.86
CA GLY A 68 -3.83 10.21 -4.05
C GLY A 68 -2.68 9.23 -3.79
N ALA A 69 -2.84 8.28 -2.86
CA ALA A 69 -1.82 7.27 -2.60
C ALA A 69 -1.50 6.46 -3.85
N ARG A 70 -0.21 6.18 -4.08
CA ARG A 70 0.20 5.32 -5.22
C ARG A 70 -0.14 3.86 -4.94
N ILE A 71 0.13 3.41 -3.72
CA ILE A 71 -0.16 2.06 -3.26
C ILE A 71 -0.87 2.06 -1.90
N ALA A 72 -1.69 1.03 -1.67
CA ALA A 72 -2.36 0.79 -0.41
C ALA A 72 -1.94 -0.56 0.19
N LEU A 73 -1.46 -0.55 1.44
CA LEU A 73 -1.02 -1.74 2.17
C LEU A 73 -2.10 -2.20 3.13
N LEU A 74 -2.69 -3.35 2.87
CA LEU A 74 -3.77 -3.92 3.68
C LEU A 74 -3.23 -4.93 4.71
N TYR A 75 -3.43 -4.60 5.99
CA TYR A 75 -3.11 -5.41 7.15
C TYR A 75 -4.40 -5.98 7.74
N GLY A 76 -4.63 -7.27 7.53
CA GLY A 76 -5.86 -7.94 7.96
C GLY A 76 -5.63 -9.36 8.42
N ASP A 77 -6.45 -10.26 7.90
CA ASP A 77 -6.39 -11.69 8.23
C ASP A 77 -5.17 -12.38 7.61
N GLU A 78 -4.69 -11.86 6.47
CA GLU A 78 -3.58 -12.45 5.71
C GLU A 78 -2.20 -12.28 6.40
N TRP A 79 -2.13 -11.60 7.54
CA TRP A 79 -0.90 -11.43 8.31
C TRP A 79 -0.27 -12.80 8.69
N PRO A 80 1.05 -13.02 8.50
CA PRO A 80 2.12 -12.04 8.29
C PRO A 80 2.31 -11.55 6.84
N GLN A 81 1.44 -11.94 5.92
CA GLN A 81 1.42 -11.40 4.57
C GLN A 81 0.58 -10.12 4.52
N VAL A 82 1.06 -9.14 3.76
CA VAL A 82 0.46 -7.83 3.57
C VAL A 82 0.01 -7.74 2.12
N LYS A 83 -1.24 -7.36 1.90
CA LYS A 83 -1.77 -7.21 0.55
C LYS A 83 -1.45 -5.81 0.05
N ILE A 84 -0.68 -5.71 -1.02
CA ILE A 84 -0.35 -4.45 -1.68
C ILE A 84 -1.37 -4.25 -2.80
N LYS A 85 -2.08 -3.14 -2.78
CA LYS A 85 -2.98 -2.72 -3.86
C LYS A 85 -2.37 -1.53 -4.58
N ASN A 86 -2.16 -1.65 -5.88
CA ASN A 86 -1.82 -0.53 -6.73
C ASN A 86 -3.08 0.30 -6.99
N MET A 87 -3.05 1.58 -6.63
CA MET A 87 -4.22 2.46 -6.78
C MET A 87 -4.37 2.97 -8.21
N ALA A 88 -3.30 2.97 -9.00
CA ALA A 88 -3.32 3.36 -10.41
C ALA A 88 -3.89 2.26 -11.32
N THR A 89 -3.50 1.00 -11.11
CA THR A 89 -3.97 -0.13 -11.93
C THR A 89 -5.12 -0.92 -11.30
N GLY A 90 -5.32 -0.79 -9.99
CA GLY A 90 -6.26 -1.59 -9.22
C GLY A 90 -5.77 -3.01 -8.90
N GLU A 91 -4.56 -3.38 -9.33
CA GLU A 91 -3.99 -4.70 -9.10
C GLU A 91 -3.69 -4.93 -7.62
N GLN A 92 -3.86 -6.16 -7.15
CA GLN A 92 -3.64 -6.54 -5.77
C GLN A 92 -2.74 -7.78 -5.71
N GLU A 93 -1.70 -7.71 -4.92
CA GLU A 93 -0.78 -8.82 -4.69
C GLU A 93 -0.57 -9.06 -3.20
N LEU A 94 -0.29 -10.31 -2.85
CA LEU A 94 -0.03 -10.70 -1.47
C LEU A 94 1.46 -10.88 -1.27
N VAL A 95 2.07 -10.04 -0.44
CA VAL A 95 3.51 -10.01 -0.22
C VAL A 95 3.81 -10.34 1.25
N PRO A 96 4.71 -11.28 1.54
CA PRO A 96 5.15 -11.52 2.93
C PRO A 96 5.81 -10.27 3.50
N GLY A 97 5.57 -9.95 4.78
CA GLY A 97 6.10 -8.74 5.43
C GLY A 97 7.61 -8.56 5.30
N GLU A 98 8.37 -9.65 5.19
CA GLU A 98 9.82 -9.63 4.97
C GLU A 98 10.22 -9.06 3.59
N LYS A 99 9.41 -9.31 2.55
CA LYS A 99 9.63 -8.81 1.18
C LYS A 99 8.88 -7.52 0.89
N LEU A 100 8.09 -7.02 1.85
CA LEU A 100 7.27 -5.83 1.68
C LEU A 100 8.12 -4.61 1.31
N GLY A 101 9.23 -4.39 2.00
CA GLY A 101 10.08 -3.22 1.74
C GLY A 101 10.75 -3.23 0.36
N ASP A 102 11.05 -4.42 -0.17
CA ASP A 102 11.63 -4.59 -1.51
C ASP A 102 10.56 -4.35 -2.58
N ARG A 103 9.37 -4.95 -2.40
CA ARG A 103 8.23 -4.76 -3.30
C ARG A 103 7.71 -3.33 -3.34
N VAL A 104 7.67 -2.65 -2.19
CA VAL A 104 7.31 -1.24 -2.11
C VAL A 104 8.31 -0.39 -2.91
N ALA A 105 9.60 -0.72 -2.85
CA ALA A 105 10.63 -0.02 -3.63
C ALA A 105 10.56 -0.30 -5.14
N GLU A 106 10.09 -1.48 -5.56
CA GLU A 106 9.84 -1.76 -6.99
C GLU A 106 8.62 -1.01 -7.55
N LEU A 107 7.65 -0.68 -6.70
CA LEU A 107 6.38 -0.05 -7.09
C LEU A 107 6.38 1.48 -7.02
N LEU A 108 7.35 2.10 -6.34
CA LEU A 108 7.43 3.55 -6.09
C LEU A 108 8.66 4.18 -6.74
#